data_AF-A0A8B9RC25-F1
#
_entry.id   AF-A0A8B9RC25-F1
#
_cell.length_a   1.000
_cell.length_b   1.000
_cell.length_c   1.000
_cell.angle_alpha   90.00
_cell.angle_beta   90.00
_cell.angle_gamma   90.00
#
_symmetry.space_group_name_H-M   'P 1'
#
loop_
_entity.id
_entity.type
_entity.pdbx_description
1 polymer ?
#
loop_
_entity_poly.entity_id
_entity_poly.type
_entity_poly.pdbx_seq_one_letter_code
_entity_poly.pdbx_strand_id
1 'polypeptide(L)'
;MMDVNDNINAFSQPSILFLTFLQQTPSHNPEFKRELQLLTCDMALQADQCVYSGEMDYSDHSMIDPNIECDGELEADGHGLSIQRNLLQDILPQAHLGLPVNNEVIREVAAELITIADDLNNTIMSRAADSLTSELRRTSSMQTWPALLRRSVTELINCVPGAHNEQVTMALTFSLVKAVCERAPPLLRGLFSVLMQYIYPARPR
;
A
#
# COMPACT_ATOMS: atom_id res chain seq x y z
N MET A 1 11.41 15.69 30.40
CA MET A 1 11.80 14.32 30.01
C MET A 1 10.57 13.73 29.35
N MET A 2 10.46 13.92 28.03
CA MET A 2 9.29 13.51 27.26
C MET A 2 9.52 12.07 26.81
N ASP A 3 8.56 11.21 27.14
CA ASP A 3 8.55 9.81 26.79
C ASP A 3 8.57 9.62 25.27
N VAL A 4 9.62 8.97 24.78
CA VAL A 4 9.80 8.53 23.38
C VAL A 4 8.83 7.38 23.03
N ASN A 5 8.04 6.93 24.00
CA ASN A 5 7.24 5.71 23.92
C ASN A 5 5.89 5.88 23.21
N ASP A 6 5.40 7.12 23.03
CA ASP A 6 4.15 7.39 22.28
C ASP A 6 4.35 7.38 20.75
N ASN A 7 5.59 7.32 20.28
CA ASN A 7 5.90 7.28 18.84
C ASN A 7 5.55 5.91 18.20
N ILE A 8 5.26 4.90 19.02
CA ILE A 8 4.88 3.55 18.59
C ILE A 8 3.37 3.45 18.29
N ASN A 9 2.60 4.54 18.47
CA ASN A 9 1.24 4.64 17.92
C ASN A 9 1.19 5.19 16.49
N ALA A 10 2.35 5.51 15.88
CA ALA A 10 2.47 5.96 14.49
C ALA A 10 2.43 4.82 13.45
N PHE A 11 2.23 3.56 13.87
CA PHE A 11 2.14 2.39 12.99
C PHE A 11 0.82 2.28 12.20
N SER A 12 0.09 3.39 12.04
CA SER A 12 -0.83 3.58 10.91
C SER A 12 -0.10 3.84 9.58
N GLN A 13 1.25 3.88 9.58
CA GLN A 13 2.11 4.21 8.45
C GLN A 13 2.78 3.07 7.65
N PRO A 14 2.74 1.75 7.97
CA PRO A 14 3.47 0.73 7.19
C PRO A 14 3.09 0.69 5.71
N SER A 15 1.83 0.97 5.40
CA SER A 15 1.31 1.14 4.04
C SER A 15 1.99 2.31 3.35
N ILE A 16 1.95 3.49 3.96
CA ILE A 16 2.55 4.74 3.46
C ILE A 16 4.08 4.58 3.32
N LEU A 17 4.73 3.98 4.32
CA LEU A 17 6.16 3.72 4.34
C LEU A 17 6.58 2.78 3.22
N PHE A 18 5.86 1.67 3.01
CA PHE A 18 6.13 0.75 1.91
C PHE A 18 5.95 1.41 0.55
N LEU A 19 4.90 2.22 0.36
CA LEU A 19 4.69 2.95 -0.90
C LEU A 19 5.79 3.97 -1.13
N THR A 20 6.16 4.70 -0.08
CA THR A 20 7.24 5.69 -0.12
C THR A 20 8.56 5.02 -0.50
N PHE A 21 8.84 3.85 0.09
CA PHE A 21 9.97 3.01 -0.27
C PHE A 21 9.94 2.62 -1.77
N LEU A 22 8.79 2.14 -2.28
CA LEU A 22 8.65 1.76 -3.69
C LEU A 22 8.75 2.94 -4.66
N GLN A 23 8.28 4.13 -4.25
CA GLN A 23 8.34 5.36 -5.06
C GLN A 23 9.76 5.94 -5.14
N GLN A 24 10.53 5.84 -4.06
CA GLN A 24 11.91 6.32 -4.01
C GLN A 24 12.91 5.36 -4.66
N THR A 25 12.59 4.05 -4.72
CA THR A 25 13.47 3.11 -5.42
C THR A 25 13.26 3.17 -6.93
N PRO A 26 14.34 3.24 -7.72
CA PRO A 26 14.22 3.17 -9.17
C PRO A 26 13.64 1.82 -9.59
N SER A 27 12.66 1.86 -10.50
CA SER A 27 12.12 0.68 -11.18
C SER A 27 12.24 0.86 -12.70
N HIS A 28 12.65 -0.21 -13.38
CA HIS A 28 12.77 -0.23 -14.84
C HIS A 28 11.54 -0.83 -15.53
N ASN A 29 10.66 -1.50 -14.77
CA ASN A 29 9.46 -2.13 -15.32
C ASN A 29 8.30 -1.11 -15.41
N PRO A 30 7.83 -0.75 -16.63
CA PRO A 30 6.73 0.21 -16.80
C PRO A 30 5.39 -0.33 -16.32
N GLU A 31 5.16 -1.64 -16.38
CA GLU A 31 3.94 -2.27 -15.86
C GLU A 31 3.90 -2.18 -14.34
N PHE A 32 5.03 -2.41 -13.67
CA PHE A 32 5.13 -2.24 -12.21
C PHE A 32 4.82 -0.79 -11.79
N LYS A 33 5.35 0.21 -12.51
CA LYS A 33 5.05 1.63 -12.25
C LYS A 33 3.56 1.93 -12.39
N ARG A 34 2.92 1.39 -13.43
CA ARG A 34 1.47 1.56 -13.63
C ARG A 34 0.67 0.94 -12.49
N GLU A 35 0.98 -0.30 -12.11
CA GLU A 35 0.30 -0.99 -10.99
C GLU A 35 0.50 -0.24 -9.67
N LEU A 36 1.69 0.30 -9.42
CA LEU A 36 1.98 1.11 -8.23
C LEU A 36 1.17 2.43 -8.22
N GLN A 37 1.04 3.10 -9.36
CA GLN A 37 0.19 4.29 -9.49
C GLN A 37 -1.28 3.96 -9.21
N LEU A 38 -1.80 2.88 -9.80
CA LEU A 38 -3.17 2.44 -9.56
C LEU A 38 -3.41 2.13 -8.08
N LEU A 39 -2.48 1.40 -7.44
CA LEU A 39 -2.57 1.12 -6.01
C LEU A 39 -2.59 2.41 -5.18
N THR A 40 -1.72 3.37 -5.49
CA THR A 40 -1.65 4.65 -4.78
C THR A 40 -2.95 5.45 -4.93
N CYS A 41 -3.53 5.50 -6.13
CA CYS A 41 -4.83 6.12 -6.37
C CYS A 41 -5.95 5.44 -5.59
N ASP A 42 -6.01 4.10 -5.59
CA ASP A 42 -7.02 3.33 -4.84
C ASP A 42 -7.01 3.70 -3.34
N MET A 43 -5.83 3.88 -2.74
CA MET A 43 -5.72 4.29 -1.34
C MET A 43 -6.08 5.75 -1.09
N ALA A 44 -5.74 6.66 -2.00
CA ALA A 44 -6.15 8.05 -1.89
C ALA A 44 -7.69 8.18 -1.90
N LEU A 45 -8.36 7.44 -2.80
CA LEU A 45 -9.82 7.40 -2.87
C LEU A 45 -10.47 6.82 -1.60
N GLN A 46 -9.86 5.80 -0.99
CA GLN A 46 -10.33 5.25 0.28
C GLN A 46 -10.18 6.24 1.45
N ALA A 47 -9.11 7.05 1.44
CA ALA A 47 -8.92 8.09 2.46
C ALA A 47 -9.99 9.19 2.34
N ASP A 48 -10.33 9.61 1.12
CA ASP A 48 -11.34 10.65 0.87
C ASP A 48 -12.77 10.18 1.20
N GLN A 49 -13.10 8.91 0.95
CA GLN A 49 -14.40 8.33 1.33
C GLN A 49 -14.63 8.31 2.85
N CYS A 50 -13.58 8.16 3.66
CA CYS A 50 -13.69 8.24 5.12
C CYS A 50 -13.99 9.67 5.62
N VAL A 51 -13.68 10.72 4.86
CA VAL A 51 -13.95 12.12 5.25
C VAL A 51 -15.43 12.48 5.04
N TYR A 52 -16.10 11.85 4.08
CA TYR A 52 -17.52 12.07 3.79
C TYR A 52 -18.50 11.17 4.56
N SER A 53 -17.98 10.24 5.38
CA SER A 53 -18.79 9.30 6.17
C SER A 53 -19.05 9.79 7.60
N GLY A 54 -19.11 11.12 7.81
CA GLY A 54 -19.56 11.72 9.06
C GLY A 54 -21.08 11.84 9.08
N GLU A 55 -21.73 11.02 9.91
CA GLU A 55 -23.13 11.12 10.40
C GLU A 55 -24.15 11.86 9.51
N MET A 56 -24.92 11.10 8.73
CA MET A 56 -26.28 11.52 8.36
C MET A 56 -27.26 10.55 9.03
N ASP A 57 -27.69 10.93 10.23
CA ASP A 57 -28.75 10.28 11.01
C ASP A 57 -30.08 10.43 10.27
N TYR A 58 -30.59 9.35 9.69
CA TYR A 58 -31.94 9.30 9.13
C TYR A 58 -32.93 8.91 10.22
N SER A 59 -33.26 9.86 11.09
CA SER A 59 -34.34 9.72 12.06
C SER A 59 -35.11 11.03 12.21
N ASP A 60 -36.06 11.33 11.32
CA ASP A 60 -37.37 11.86 11.75
C ASP A 60 -38.41 11.88 10.63
N HIS A 61 -39.65 11.56 11.00
CA HIS A 61 -40.83 11.59 10.15
C HIS A 61 -41.38 13.03 10.00
N SER A 62 -41.55 13.53 8.78
CA SER A 62 -42.52 14.60 8.52
C SER A 62 -43.00 14.58 7.06
N MET A 63 -44.28 14.87 6.90
CA MET A 63 -45.12 14.69 5.74
C MET A 63 -44.60 15.37 4.46
N ILE A 64 -44.63 14.61 3.35
CA ILE A 64 -44.47 15.15 2.00
C ILE A 64 -45.78 15.85 1.62
N ASP A 65 -45.78 17.18 1.68
CA ASP A 65 -46.76 18.06 1.03
C ASP A 65 -46.38 18.18 -0.47
N PRO A 66 -47.25 17.82 -1.42
CA PRO A 66 -46.89 17.75 -2.84
C PRO A 66 -46.93 19.11 -3.58
N ASN A 67 -46.88 20.25 -2.88
CA ASN A 67 -47.07 21.56 -3.52
C ASN A 67 -45.90 22.54 -3.32
N ILE A 68 -44.68 22.09 -3.63
CA ILE A 68 -43.54 22.99 -3.87
C ILE A 68 -43.14 22.90 -5.34
N GLU A 69 -43.45 23.98 -6.04
CA GLU A 69 -43.01 24.35 -7.38
C GLU A 69 -41.47 24.37 -7.39
N CYS A 70 -40.88 23.32 -7.98
CA CYS A 70 -39.45 23.15 -8.12
C CYS A 70 -39.00 23.86 -9.39
N ASP A 71 -38.80 25.18 -9.29
CA ASP A 71 -38.09 25.96 -10.30
C ASP A 71 -36.66 26.16 -9.82
N GLY A 72 -35.71 25.52 -10.52
CA GLY A 72 -34.31 25.47 -10.10
C GLY A 72 -33.56 24.33 -10.75
N GLU A 73 -33.16 24.55 -12.00
CA GLU A 73 -32.21 23.74 -12.78
C GLU A 73 -30.96 23.37 -11.96
N LEU A 74 -30.80 22.08 -11.65
CA LEU A 74 -29.49 21.45 -11.44
C LEU A 74 -29.58 19.99 -11.90
N GLU A 75 -29.41 19.78 -13.21
CA GLU A 75 -28.89 18.49 -13.70
C GLU A 75 -27.48 18.32 -13.13
N ALA A 76 -27.36 17.66 -11.99
CA ALA A 76 -26.13 16.97 -11.65
C ALA A 76 -26.14 15.68 -12.46
N ASP A 77 -25.34 15.65 -13.52
CA ASP A 77 -25.05 14.43 -14.25
C ASP A 77 -24.56 13.38 -13.25
N GLY A 78 -25.41 12.39 -12.97
CA GLY A 78 -25.06 11.23 -12.20
C GLY A 78 -24.00 10.44 -12.95
N HIS A 79 -22.73 10.87 -12.85
CA HIS A 79 -21.58 10.06 -13.17
C HIS A 79 -21.51 8.96 -12.11
N GLY A 80 -22.29 7.90 -12.33
CA GLY A 80 -22.02 6.62 -11.70
C GLY A 80 -20.58 6.26 -12.07
N LEU A 81 -19.68 6.41 -11.09
CA LEU A 81 -18.24 6.20 -11.20
C LEU A 81 -17.93 4.75 -11.56
N SER A 82 -18.15 4.43 -12.84
CA SER A 82 -17.55 3.29 -13.51
C SER A 82 -16.16 3.77 -13.90
N ILE A 83 -15.23 3.73 -12.94
CA ILE A 83 -13.83 4.11 -13.12
C ILE A 83 -13.25 3.27 -14.27
N GLN A 84 -13.30 3.82 -15.48
CA GLN A 84 -12.61 3.25 -16.63
C GLN A 84 -11.12 3.46 -16.41
N ARG A 85 -10.40 2.37 -16.14
CA ARG A 85 -8.93 2.30 -15.92
C ARG A 85 -8.09 3.04 -16.98
N ASN A 86 -8.68 3.39 -18.13
CA ASN A 86 -8.00 4.08 -19.22
C ASN A 86 -7.97 5.60 -19.05
N LEU A 87 -8.92 6.20 -18.30
CA LEU A 87 -9.07 7.66 -18.20
C LEU A 87 -8.17 8.28 -17.12
N LEU A 88 -7.69 7.48 -16.17
CA LEU A 88 -6.76 7.91 -15.11
C LEU A 88 -5.34 8.25 -15.62
N GLN A 89 -4.96 7.81 -16.83
CA GLN A 89 -3.64 8.09 -17.38
C GLN A 89 -3.48 9.53 -17.90
N ASP A 90 -4.60 10.18 -18.28
CA ASP A 90 -4.56 11.51 -18.90
C ASP A 90 -4.88 12.66 -17.94
N ILE A 91 -5.46 12.38 -16.76
CA ILE A 91 -5.91 13.42 -15.82
C ILE A 91 -4.91 13.67 -14.68
N LEU A 92 -4.02 12.74 -14.35
CA LEU A 92 -3.12 12.93 -13.22
C LEU A 92 -1.83 13.64 -13.68
N PRO A 93 -1.58 14.91 -13.30
CA PRO A 93 -0.24 15.45 -13.39
C PRO A 93 0.67 14.52 -12.58
N GLN A 94 1.94 14.39 -12.97
CA GLN A 94 2.99 13.75 -12.18
C GLN A 94 3.27 14.47 -10.83
N ALA A 95 2.29 15.19 -10.30
CA ALA A 95 2.27 15.69 -8.95
C ALA A 95 2.17 14.47 -8.01
N HIS A 96 3.32 14.15 -7.41
CA HIS A 96 3.45 13.52 -6.10
C HIS A 96 2.11 13.47 -5.37
N LEU A 97 1.45 12.30 -5.39
CA LEU A 97 0.32 11.97 -4.54
C LEU A 97 0.84 11.99 -3.10
N GLY A 98 0.95 13.19 -2.53
CA GLY A 98 1.43 13.44 -1.19
C GLY A 98 0.39 12.92 -0.20
N LEU A 99 0.63 11.72 0.32
CA LEU A 99 -0.15 11.17 1.42
C LEU A 99 -0.07 12.16 2.61
N PRO A 100 -1.18 12.49 3.28
CA PRO A 100 -1.28 13.63 4.21
C PRO A 100 -0.74 13.31 5.62
N VAL A 101 0.40 12.62 5.71
CA VAL A 101 1.09 12.30 6.97
C VAL A 101 2.46 12.94 6.91
N ASN A 102 3.09 13.24 8.06
CA ASN A 102 4.37 13.93 8.18
C ASN A 102 5.46 13.30 7.27
N ASN A 103 5.48 13.76 6.01
CA ASN A 103 6.09 13.05 4.89
C ASN A 103 7.60 12.99 5.03
N GLU A 104 8.18 13.93 5.75
CA GLU A 104 9.62 14.05 5.92
C GLU A 104 10.19 12.89 6.73
N VAL A 105 9.58 12.56 7.87
CA VAL A 105 10.02 11.44 8.72
C VAL A 105 9.85 10.11 7.99
N ILE A 106 8.71 9.89 7.32
CA ILE A 106 8.45 8.66 6.57
C ILE A 106 9.43 8.54 5.40
N ARG A 107 9.72 9.64 4.71
CA ARG A 107 10.70 9.69 3.61
C ARG A 107 12.10 9.38 4.11
N GLU A 108 12.50 9.91 5.26
CA GLU A 108 13.80 9.64 5.87
C GLU A 108 13.93 8.16 6.25
N VAL A 109 12.93 7.60 6.93
CA VAL A 109 12.91 6.16 7.27
C VAL A 109 12.91 5.31 5.99
N ALA A 110 12.15 5.67 4.96
CA ALA A 110 12.17 4.95 3.69
C ALA A 110 13.56 5.00 3.03
N ALA A 111 14.22 6.16 3.06
CA ALA A 111 15.57 6.31 2.53
C ALA A 111 16.59 5.45 3.30
N GLU A 112 16.50 5.39 4.63
CA GLU A 112 17.32 4.47 5.44
C GLU A 112 17.06 3.00 5.09
N LEU A 113 15.80 2.61 4.88
CA LEU A 113 15.49 1.25 4.45
C LEU A 113 16.04 0.95 3.06
N ILE A 114 16.10 1.95 2.17
CA ILE A 114 16.68 1.81 0.83
C ILE A 114 18.20 1.64 0.93
N THR A 115 18.89 2.42 1.75
CA THR A 115 20.35 2.25 1.91
C THR A 115 20.68 0.88 2.48
N ILE A 116 19.92 0.40 3.47
CA ILE A 116 20.03 -0.97 3.97
C ILE A 116 19.74 -2.00 2.87
N ALA A 117 18.72 -1.75 2.04
CA ALA A 117 18.34 -2.63 0.95
C ALA A 117 19.40 -2.72 -0.16
N ASP A 118 20.05 -1.61 -0.50
CA ASP A 118 21.10 -1.54 -1.51
C ASP A 118 22.35 -2.34 -1.10
N ASP A 119 22.61 -2.45 0.21
CA ASP A 119 23.68 -3.27 0.78
C ASP A 119 23.37 -4.79 0.77
N LEU A 120 22.15 -5.19 0.40
CA LEU A 120 21.76 -6.61 0.37
C LEU A 120 22.36 -7.34 -0.83
N ASN A 121 22.67 -8.62 -0.64
CA ASN A 121 23.15 -9.47 -1.73
C ASN A 121 22.05 -9.69 -2.77
N ASN A 122 22.13 -8.93 -3.87
CA ASN A 122 21.21 -8.98 -5.00
C ASN A 122 21.02 -10.40 -5.59
N THR A 123 22.01 -11.28 -5.49
CA THR A 123 21.89 -12.67 -5.97
C THR A 123 20.96 -13.49 -5.09
N ILE A 124 21.13 -13.40 -3.77
CA ILE A 124 20.28 -14.12 -2.81
C ILE A 124 18.86 -13.56 -2.86
N MET A 125 18.73 -12.23 -2.89
CA MET A 125 17.44 -11.54 -3.04
C MET A 125 16.74 -11.96 -4.33
N SER A 126 17.46 -11.98 -5.46
CA SER A 126 16.89 -12.37 -6.74
C SER A 126 16.38 -13.81 -6.70
N ARG A 127 17.17 -14.75 -6.19
CA ARG A 127 16.75 -16.14 -6.09
C ARG A 127 15.51 -16.31 -5.20
N ALA A 128 15.47 -15.63 -4.05
CA ALA A 128 14.33 -15.66 -3.15
C ALA A 128 13.07 -15.11 -3.82
N ALA A 129 13.17 -13.98 -4.54
CA ALA A 129 12.06 -13.39 -5.27
C ALA A 129 11.59 -14.29 -6.43
N ASP A 130 12.46 -15.04 -7.12
CA ASP A 130 12.06 -15.95 -8.20
C ASP A 130 11.28 -17.15 -7.64
N SER A 131 11.80 -17.71 -6.55
CA SER A 131 11.14 -18.80 -5.82
C SER A 131 9.76 -18.37 -5.34
N LEU A 132 9.67 -17.24 -4.65
CA LEU A 132 8.40 -16.72 -4.14
C LEU A 132 7.43 -16.38 -5.27
N THR A 133 7.89 -15.74 -6.36
CA THR A 133 7.05 -15.43 -7.53
C THR A 133 6.46 -16.71 -8.14
N SER A 134 7.27 -17.75 -8.30
CA SER A 134 6.84 -19.04 -8.84
C SER A 134 5.78 -19.70 -7.95
N GLU A 135 5.98 -19.70 -6.64
CA GLU A 135 5.05 -20.28 -5.68
C GLU A 135 3.73 -19.52 -5.61
N LEU A 136 3.77 -18.18 -5.64
CA LEU A 136 2.57 -17.34 -5.66
C LEU A 136 1.76 -17.57 -6.93
N ARG A 137 2.41 -17.68 -8.09
CA ARG A 137 1.74 -17.97 -9.36
C ARG A 137 1.12 -19.36 -9.40
N ARG A 138 1.77 -20.35 -8.79
CA ARG A 138 1.26 -21.73 -8.72
C ARG A 138 0.09 -21.87 -7.73
N THR A 139 0.01 -20.99 -6.75
CA THR A 139 -0.98 -21.10 -5.68
C THR A 139 -2.21 -20.27 -6.00
N SER A 140 -3.36 -20.94 -6.13
CA SER A 140 -4.64 -20.28 -6.41
C SER A 140 -5.25 -19.56 -5.21
N SER A 141 -4.87 -19.94 -3.98
CA SER A 141 -5.44 -19.36 -2.75
C SER A 141 -4.54 -18.30 -2.14
N MET A 142 -5.04 -17.06 -2.12
CA MET A 142 -4.40 -15.91 -1.49
C MET A 142 -4.23 -16.06 0.04
N GLN A 143 -5.00 -16.95 0.68
CA GLN A 143 -4.92 -17.23 2.12
C GLN A 143 -3.58 -17.84 2.54
N THR A 144 -2.86 -18.47 1.62
CA THR A 144 -1.56 -19.09 1.89
C THR A 144 -0.38 -18.14 1.67
N TRP A 145 -0.62 -17.01 0.98
CA TRP A 145 0.43 -16.04 0.64
C TRP A 145 1.15 -15.46 1.87
N PRO A 146 0.48 -15.16 3.01
CA PRO A 146 1.18 -14.71 4.22
C PRO A 146 2.19 -15.74 4.73
N ALA A 147 1.87 -17.03 4.68
CA ALA A 147 2.77 -18.09 5.10
C ALA A 147 3.98 -18.21 4.15
N LEU A 148 3.75 -18.07 2.83
CA LEU A 148 4.82 -18.09 1.82
C LEU A 148 5.77 -16.89 1.98
N LEU A 149 5.21 -15.69 2.20
CA LEU A 149 6.00 -14.48 2.44
C LEU A 149 6.83 -14.64 3.72
N ARG A 150 6.20 -15.04 4.83
CA ARG A 150 6.88 -15.25 6.12
C ARG A 150 8.03 -16.25 6.00
N ARG A 151 7.82 -17.37 5.31
CA ARG A 151 8.86 -18.36 5.08
C ARG A 151 10.03 -17.76 4.29
N SER A 152 9.75 -17.11 3.18
CA SER A 152 10.78 -16.53 2.31
C SER A 152 11.60 -15.44 3.02
N VAL A 153 10.94 -14.60 3.81
CA VAL A 153 11.61 -13.58 4.65
C VAL A 153 12.47 -14.23 5.72
N THR A 154 11.98 -15.27 6.40
CA THR A 154 12.74 -16.00 7.42
C THR A 154 14.00 -16.64 6.84
N GLU A 155 13.90 -17.25 5.66
CA GLU A 155 15.04 -17.82 4.94
C GLU A 155 16.09 -16.75 4.59
N LEU A 156 15.64 -15.57 4.13
CA LEU A 156 16.53 -14.44 3.85
C LEU A 156 17.24 -13.91 5.10
N ILE A 157 16.51 -13.72 6.20
CA ILE A 157 17.08 -13.26 7.48
C ILE A 157 18.17 -14.23 7.96
N ASN A 158 17.95 -15.54 7.81
CA ASN A 158 18.95 -16.55 8.19
C ASN A 158 20.21 -16.53 7.30
N CYS A 159 20.11 -15.97 6.09
CA CYS A 159 21.23 -15.83 5.15
C CYS A 159 22.01 -14.51 5.33
N VAL A 160 21.43 -13.51 6.01
CA VAL A 160 22.05 -12.19 6.21
C VAL A 160 22.52 -12.06 7.66
N PRO A 161 23.83 -12.13 7.93
CA PRO A 161 24.35 -11.97 9.28
C PRO A 161 24.01 -10.56 9.82
N GLY A 162 23.43 -10.49 11.02
CA GLY A 162 23.00 -9.23 11.62
C GLY A 162 21.56 -8.80 11.31
N ALA A 163 20.78 -9.61 10.58
CA ALA A 163 19.38 -9.31 10.23
C ALA A 163 18.36 -9.37 11.38
N HIS A 164 18.82 -9.50 12.63
CA HIS A 164 17.94 -9.52 13.81
C HIS A 164 17.42 -8.14 14.22
N ASN A 165 17.84 -7.07 13.53
CA ASN A 165 17.24 -5.74 13.70
C ASN A 165 15.92 -5.63 12.91
N GLU A 166 14.92 -5.01 13.51
CA GLU A 166 13.62 -4.71 12.90
C GLU A 166 13.77 -3.94 11.57
N GLN A 167 14.66 -2.95 11.49
CA GLN A 167 14.89 -2.17 10.27
C GLN A 167 15.43 -3.05 9.13
N VAL A 168 16.38 -3.95 9.43
CA VAL A 168 16.94 -4.88 8.44
C VAL A 168 15.88 -5.88 7.97
N THR A 169 15.08 -6.40 8.90
CA THR A 169 13.94 -7.27 8.57
C THR A 169 12.93 -6.55 7.67
N MET A 170 12.63 -5.29 7.94
CA MET A 170 11.71 -4.48 7.15
C MET A 170 12.27 -4.19 5.75
N ALA A 171 13.54 -3.76 5.65
CA ALA A 171 14.23 -3.54 4.39
C ALA A 171 14.29 -4.81 3.54
N LEU A 172 14.61 -5.96 4.15
CA LEU A 172 14.58 -7.27 3.49
C LEU A 172 13.20 -7.62 2.96
N THR A 173 12.17 -7.44 3.79
CA THR A 173 10.78 -7.73 3.42
C THR A 173 10.32 -6.85 2.26
N PHE A 174 10.57 -5.55 2.34
CA PHE A 174 10.19 -4.59 1.29
C PHE A 174 10.92 -4.85 -0.01
N SER A 175 12.23 -5.14 0.06
CA SER A 175 13.05 -5.48 -1.11
C SER A 175 12.57 -6.76 -1.77
N LEU A 176 12.23 -7.79 -0.99
CA LEU A 176 11.69 -9.04 -1.50
C LEU A 176 10.36 -8.81 -2.22
N VAL A 177 9.42 -8.10 -1.58
CA VAL A 177 8.11 -7.82 -2.18
C VAL A 177 8.27 -6.96 -3.44
N LYS A 178 9.13 -5.93 -3.41
CA LYS A 178 9.45 -5.13 -4.60
C LYS A 178 9.96 -6.01 -5.74
N ALA A 179 10.96 -6.85 -5.48
CA ALA A 179 11.57 -7.71 -6.49
C ALA A 179 10.57 -8.71 -7.11
N VAL A 180 9.65 -9.25 -6.30
CA VAL A 180 8.54 -10.09 -6.80
C VAL A 180 7.60 -9.29 -7.69
N CYS A 181 7.20 -8.09 -7.26
CA CYS A 181 6.28 -7.24 -8.03
C CYS A 181 6.92 -6.69 -9.31
N GLU A 182 8.23 -6.50 -9.36
CA GLU A 182 8.93 -6.13 -10.61
C GLU A 182 8.93 -7.28 -11.64
N ARG A 183 8.81 -8.54 -11.21
CA ARG A 183 8.74 -9.72 -12.08
C ARG A 183 7.32 -10.14 -12.43
N ALA A 184 6.39 -9.85 -11.52
CA ALA A 184 4.99 -10.15 -11.65
C ALA A 184 4.15 -8.97 -11.15
N PRO A 185 4.07 -7.87 -11.91
CA PRO A 185 3.33 -6.66 -11.52
C PRO A 185 1.89 -6.91 -11.04
N PRO A 186 1.10 -7.83 -11.64
CA PRO A 186 -0.26 -8.11 -11.19
C PRO A 186 -0.37 -8.64 -9.75
N LEU A 187 0.71 -9.13 -9.15
CA LEU A 187 0.72 -9.60 -7.76
C LEU A 187 0.78 -8.46 -6.74
N LEU A 188 1.12 -7.23 -7.16
CA LEU A 188 1.39 -6.11 -6.26
C LEU A 188 0.24 -5.84 -5.30
N ARG A 189 -1.00 -5.75 -5.81
CA ARG A 189 -2.17 -5.47 -4.98
C ARG A 189 -2.40 -6.54 -3.91
N GLY A 190 -2.26 -7.81 -4.30
CA GLY A 190 -2.44 -8.92 -3.37
C GLY A 190 -1.32 -8.99 -2.34
N LEU A 191 -0.07 -8.81 -2.78
CA LEU A 191 1.09 -8.80 -1.90
C LEU A 191 1.10 -7.61 -0.96
N PHE A 192 0.61 -6.45 -1.38
CA PHE A 192 0.42 -5.30 -0.52
C PHE A 192 -0.53 -5.63 0.65
N SER A 193 -1.69 -6.23 0.37
CA SER A 193 -2.63 -6.64 1.41
C SER A 193 -2.02 -7.67 2.38
N VAL A 194 -1.29 -8.65 1.83
CA VAL A 194 -0.59 -9.67 2.62
C VAL A 194 0.52 -9.07 3.47
N LEU A 195 1.28 -8.12 2.93
CA LEU A 195 2.34 -7.41 3.62
C LEU A 195 1.79 -6.62 4.80
N MET A 196 0.65 -5.95 4.63
CA MET A 196 -0.02 -5.22 5.72
C MET A 196 -0.45 -6.18 6.84
N GLN A 197 -0.95 -7.38 6.50
CA GLN A 197 -1.26 -8.42 7.50
C GLN A 197 -0.02 -9.01 8.18
N TYR A 198 1.09 -9.10 7.45
CA TYR A 198 2.35 -9.60 7.97
C TYR A 198 3.00 -8.64 8.98
N ILE A 199 3.00 -7.34 8.67
CA ILE A 199 3.57 -6.30 9.53
C ILE A 199 2.62 -5.98 10.69
N TYR A 200 1.32 -6.03 10.44
CA TYR A 200 0.28 -5.79 11.44
C TYR A 200 -0.60 -7.04 11.61
N PRO A 201 -0.09 -8.09 12.26
CA PRO A 201 -0.94 -9.23 12.59
C PRO A 201 -2.02 -8.70 13.54
N ALA A 202 -3.29 -8.83 13.14
CA ALA A 202 -4.42 -8.45 13.98
C ALA A 202 -4.22 -9.06 15.37
N ARG A 203 -4.05 -8.22 16.40
CA ARG A 203 -3.90 -8.71 17.78
C ARG A 203 -5.13 -9.57 18.11
N PRO A 204 -4.96 -10.82 18.55
CA PRO A 204 -6.08 -11.55 19.13
C PRO A 204 -6.52 -10.77 20.39
N ARG A 205 -7.81 -10.41 20.42
CA ARG A 205 -8.47 -9.85 21.61
C ARG A 205 -8.66 -10.94 22.65
#